data_AF-A0A9E0E2Z3-F1
#
_entry.id   AF-A0A9E0E2Z3-F1
#
_cell.length_a   1.000
_cell.length_b   1.000
_cell.length_c   1.000
_cell.angle_alpha   90.00
_cell.angle_beta   90.00
_cell.angle_gamma   90.00
#
_symmetry.space_group_name_H-M   'P 1'
#
loop_
_entity.id
_entity.type
_entity.pdbx_description
1 polymer ?
#
loop_
_entity_poly.entity_id
_entity_poly.type
_entity_poly.pdbx_seq_one_letter_code
_entity_poly.pdbx_strand_id
1 'polypeptide(L)'
;MRFEGTADYVATADLKVAVNAAVLLRRPLLVKGEPGTGKTVLAQQIAAALDAPLIEWNIKSTTKAHQGLYEYDAVARLRDGQLGDARVHDISNYIRRGKLWEAFTSPRLPVLLIDEIDKADIEFPNDLLQELDRMEFHVYETGETVKAADRPVVIITSNNEKELPDAFLRRCFFHYIQFPDRETMQAIIDVHFPGIQKILVSRALEIFYNVREVPGLKKKPSTSELLDWLKLLLAEDMPLDVLQSQDARKAIPPLHGALLKNEQDVMLFERLAFMSRRGG
;
A
#
# COMPACT_ATOMS: atom_id res chain seq x y z
N MET A 1 -16.24 -11.84 -14.25
CA MET A 1 -16.49 -11.69 -12.80
C MET A 1 -16.37 -10.21 -12.48
N ARG A 2 -17.28 -9.63 -11.69
CA ARG A 2 -17.32 -8.20 -11.37
C ARG A 2 -16.95 -8.00 -9.90
N PHE A 3 -15.93 -7.20 -9.61
CA PHE A 3 -15.58 -6.75 -8.28
C PHE A 3 -16.63 -5.73 -7.80
N GLU A 4 -17.35 -6.07 -6.74
CA GLU A 4 -18.38 -5.21 -6.14
C GLU A 4 -17.96 -4.61 -4.78
N GLY A 5 -16.72 -4.85 -4.34
CA GLY A 5 -16.27 -4.62 -2.96
C GLY A 5 -16.35 -5.89 -2.11
N THR A 6 -15.91 -5.80 -0.87
CA THR A 6 -15.99 -6.89 0.12
C THR A 6 -16.54 -6.36 1.44
N ALA A 7 -16.91 -7.24 2.37
CA ALA A 7 -17.40 -6.85 3.69
C ALA A 7 -16.39 -5.95 4.43
N ASP A 8 -15.11 -6.14 4.16
CA ASP A 8 -14.01 -5.49 4.88
C ASP A 8 -13.38 -4.30 4.14
N TYR A 9 -13.90 -3.94 2.94
CA TYR A 9 -13.32 -2.85 2.14
C TYR A 9 -14.37 -2.00 1.44
N VAL A 10 -14.40 -0.72 1.83
CA VAL A 10 -15.29 0.30 1.28
C VAL A 10 -14.71 0.83 -0.04
N ALA A 11 -15.17 0.28 -1.16
CA ALA A 11 -14.79 0.74 -2.50
C ALA A 11 -15.82 1.73 -3.07
N THR A 12 -15.34 2.87 -3.59
CA THR A 12 -16.17 3.81 -4.35
C THR A 12 -16.62 3.22 -5.69
N ALA A 13 -17.69 3.77 -6.29
CA ALA A 13 -18.17 3.31 -7.59
C ALA A 13 -17.08 3.41 -8.68
N ASP A 14 -16.33 4.52 -8.70
CA ASP A 14 -15.25 4.75 -9.66
C ASP A 14 -14.11 3.76 -9.49
N LEU A 15 -13.74 3.43 -8.24
CA LEU A 15 -12.73 2.42 -7.97
C LEU A 15 -13.17 1.04 -8.48
N LYS A 16 -14.44 0.66 -8.25
CA LYS A 16 -14.99 -0.60 -8.77
C LYS A 16 -14.92 -0.63 -10.30
N VAL A 17 -15.25 0.47 -10.99
CA VAL A 17 -15.16 0.54 -12.45
C VAL A 17 -13.71 0.36 -12.92
N ALA A 18 -12.75 1.06 -12.30
CA ALA A 18 -11.35 0.97 -12.66
C ALA A 18 -10.79 -0.46 -12.46
N VAL A 19 -11.10 -1.09 -11.33
CA VAL A 19 -10.71 -2.48 -11.04
C VAL A 19 -11.30 -3.44 -12.07
N ASN A 20 -12.60 -3.34 -12.34
CA ASN A 20 -13.27 -4.22 -13.29
C ASN A 20 -12.73 -4.06 -14.71
N ALA A 21 -12.44 -2.83 -15.14
CA ALA A 21 -11.81 -2.56 -16.43
C ALA A 21 -10.41 -3.17 -16.52
N ALA A 22 -9.59 -3.03 -15.47
CA ALA A 22 -8.25 -3.62 -15.41
C ALA A 22 -8.27 -5.15 -15.46
N VAL A 23 -9.16 -5.78 -14.67
CA VAL A 23 -9.34 -7.24 -14.66
C VAL A 23 -9.82 -7.75 -16.02
N LEU A 24 -10.80 -7.08 -16.63
CA LEU A 24 -11.36 -7.49 -17.92
C LEU A 24 -10.34 -7.36 -19.05
N LEU A 25 -9.62 -6.23 -19.10
CA LEU A 25 -8.70 -5.91 -20.20
C LEU A 25 -7.28 -6.43 -19.98
N ARG A 26 -6.99 -7.03 -18.82
CA ARG A 26 -5.64 -7.51 -18.44
C ARG A 26 -4.58 -6.43 -18.57
N ARG A 27 -4.96 -5.20 -18.24
CA ARG A 27 -4.06 -4.05 -18.16
C ARG A 27 -3.73 -3.76 -16.70
N PRO A 28 -2.48 -3.38 -16.38
CA PRO A 28 -2.12 -3.03 -15.01
C PRO A 28 -2.98 -1.88 -14.48
N LEU A 29 -3.39 -1.96 -13.21
CA LEU A 29 -4.06 -0.88 -12.49
C LEU A 29 -3.06 -0.20 -11.55
N LEU A 30 -2.73 1.05 -11.84
CA LEU A 30 -1.98 1.91 -10.94
C LEU A 30 -2.93 2.66 -10.01
N VAL A 31 -2.78 2.39 -8.71
CA VAL A 31 -3.56 2.98 -7.63
C VAL A 31 -2.67 3.95 -6.86
N LYS A 32 -2.95 5.24 -6.98
CA LYS A 32 -2.30 6.30 -6.20
C LYS A 32 -3.17 6.77 -5.05
N GLY A 33 -2.57 7.28 -4.00
CA GLY A 33 -3.30 7.90 -2.88
C GLY A 33 -2.40 8.11 -1.69
N GLU A 34 -2.89 8.86 -0.70
CA GLU A 34 -2.15 9.09 0.55
C GLU A 34 -1.84 7.75 1.27
N PRO A 35 -0.81 7.71 2.13
CA PRO A 35 -0.58 6.56 3.02
C PRO A 35 -1.82 6.22 3.85
N GLY A 36 -2.10 4.93 4.02
CA GLY A 36 -3.23 4.45 4.81
C GLY A 36 -4.61 4.54 4.14
N THR A 37 -4.72 4.84 2.85
CA THR A 37 -6.00 4.80 2.11
C THR A 37 -6.42 3.39 1.66
N GLY A 38 -5.72 2.33 2.09
CA GLY A 38 -6.09 0.94 1.81
C GLY A 38 -5.69 0.41 0.42
N LYS A 39 -4.66 0.98 -0.22
CA LYS A 39 -4.17 0.56 -1.55
C LYS A 39 -3.68 -0.90 -1.59
N THR A 40 -2.88 -1.33 -0.61
CA THR A 40 -2.40 -2.71 -0.47
C THR A 40 -3.58 -3.67 -0.22
N VAL A 41 -4.48 -3.29 0.69
CA VAL A 41 -5.67 -4.08 1.04
C VAL A 41 -6.56 -4.30 -0.18
N LEU A 42 -6.70 -3.32 -1.07
CA LEU A 42 -7.47 -3.48 -2.31
C LEU A 42 -7.04 -4.71 -3.12
N ALA A 43 -5.73 -4.96 -3.28
CA ALA A 43 -5.25 -6.11 -4.04
C ALA A 43 -5.60 -7.44 -3.37
N GLN A 44 -5.53 -7.50 -2.03
CA GLN A 44 -5.97 -8.65 -1.25
C GLN A 44 -7.45 -8.95 -1.45
N GLN A 45 -8.28 -7.90 -1.44
CA GLN A 45 -9.73 -8.04 -1.65
C GLN A 45 -10.08 -8.44 -3.08
N ILE A 46 -9.33 -7.96 -4.08
CA ILE A 46 -9.48 -8.39 -5.47
C ILE A 46 -9.12 -9.87 -5.61
N ALA A 47 -8.00 -10.31 -5.02
CA ALA A 47 -7.58 -11.71 -5.05
C ALA A 47 -8.63 -12.63 -4.41
N ALA A 48 -9.14 -12.24 -3.23
CA ALA A 48 -10.21 -12.97 -2.55
C ALA A 48 -11.50 -13.04 -3.38
N ALA A 49 -11.93 -11.92 -3.97
CA ALA A 49 -13.14 -11.85 -4.80
C ALA A 49 -13.03 -12.68 -6.10
N LEU A 50 -11.81 -12.92 -6.59
CA LEU A 50 -11.54 -13.70 -7.79
C LEU A 50 -11.17 -15.17 -7.50
N ASP A 51 -11.14 -15.59 -6.22
CA ASP A 51 -10.55 -16.88 -5.80
C ASP A 51 -9.16 -17.12 -6.42
N ALA A 52 -8.34 -16.07 -6.44
CA ALA A 52 -7.05 -16.05 -7.11
C ALA A 52 -5.91 -16.02 -6.08
N PRO A 53 -4.77 -16.70 -6.34
CA PRO A 53 -3.58 -16.54 -5.52
C PRO A 53 -3.06 -15.11 -5.61
N LEU A 54 -2.70 -14.54 -4.46
CA LEU A 54 -2.06 -13.24 -4.38
C LEU A 54 -0.53 -13.41 -4.32
N ILE A 55 0.17 -12.73 -5.21
CA ILE A 55 1.62 -12.65 -5.21
C ILE A 55 1.99 -11.21 -4.91
N GLU A 56 2.63 -10.99 -3.76
CA GLU A 56 3.02 -9.66 -3.31
C GLU A 56 4.50 -9.41 -3.56
N TRP A 57 4.80 -8.29 -4.22
CA TRP A 57 6.15 -7.77 -4.40
C TRP A 57 6.25 -6.37 -3.82
N ASN A 58 6.76 -6.31 -2.59
CA ASN A 58 6.99 -5.06 -1.87
C ASN A 58 8.29 -4.41 -2.34
N ILE A 59 8.19 -3.21 -2.92
CA ILE A 59 9.33 -2.49 -3.46
C ILE A 59 10.08 -1.73 -2.35
N LYS A 60 11.41 -1.85 -2.35
CA LYS A 60 12.32 -1.15 -1.44
C LYS A 60 13.17 -0.15 -2.23
N SER A 61 13.82 0.77 -1.53
CA SER A 61 14.74 1.75 -2.13
C SER A 61 15.89 1.13 -2.92
N THR A 62 16.29 -0.09 -2.55
CA THR A 62 17.36 -0.84 -3.21
C THR A 62 16.85 -1.84 -4.25
N THR A 63 15.53 -1.98 -4.42
CA THR A 63 14.96 -2.96 -5.34
C THR A 63 15.29 -2.60 -6.79
N LYS A 64 15.76 -3.59 -7.54
CA LYS A 64 16.01 -3.49 -8.99
C LYS A 64 15.04 -4.37 -9.76
N ALA A 65 14.68 -3.94 -10.99
CA ALA A 65 13.71 -4.63 -11.83
C ALA A 65 14.07 -6.11 -12.05
N HIS A 66 15.36 -6.39 -12.29
CA HIS A 66 15.88 -7.74 -12.45
C HIS A 66 15.54 -8.68 -11.28
N GLN A 67 15.52 -8.19 -10.03
CA GLN A 67 15.18 -9.02 -8.86
C GLN A 67 13.71 -9.49 -8.87
N GLY A 68 12.84 -8.76 -9.58
CA GLY A 68 11.48 -9.21 -9.87
C GLY A 68 11.45 -10.39 -10.81
N LEU A 69 12.42 -10.49 -11.72
CA LEU A 69 12.54 -11.56 -12.70
C LEU A 69 13.23 -12.77 -12.06
N TYR A 70 14.50 -12.64 -11.68
CA TYR A 70 15.28 -13.66 -11.01
C TYR A 70 16.58 -13.10 -10.40
N GLU A 71 17.26 -13.89 -9.59
CA GLU A 71 18.62 -13.60 -9.11
C GLU A 71 19.50 -14.82 -9.39
N TYR A 72 20.70 -14.59 -9.93
CA TYR A 72 21.69 -15.64 -10.16
C TYR A 72 22.77 -15.61 -9.09
N ASP A 73 22.86 -16.69 -8.30
CA ASP A 73 23.85 -16.84 -7.24
C ASP A 73 25.17 -17.42 -7.79
N ALA A 74 25.92 -16.55 -8.47
CA ALA A 74 27.23 -16.88 -9.01
C ALA A 74 28.24 -17.30 -7.92
N VAL A 75 28.09 -16.80 -6.68
CA VAL A 75 29.02 -17.08 -5.57
C VAL A 75 28.82 -18.49 -5.05
N ALA A 76 27.57 -18.90 -4.81
CA ALA A 76 27.26 -20.29 -4.44
C ALA A 76 27.73 -21.26 -5.52
N ARG A 77 27.52 -20.92 -6.81
CA ARG A 77 27.99 -21.76 -7.92
C ARG A 77 29.51 -21.91 -7.95
N LEU A 78 30.24 -20.81 -7.76
CA LEU A 78 31.70 -20.84 -7.74
C LEU A 78 32.23 -21.70 -6.58
N ARG A 79 31.67 -21.52 -5.38
CA ARG A 79 32.02 -22.32 -4.19
C ARG A 79 31.76 -23.80 -4.42
N ASP A 80 30.57 -24.15 -4.89
CA ASP A 80 30.18 -25.54 -5.11
C ASP A 80 31.01 -26.20 -6.23
N GLY A 81 31.41 -25.41 -7.25
CA GLY A 81 32.36 -25.84 -8.28
C GLY A 81 33.77 -26.11 -7.75
N GLN A 82 34.26 -25.33 -6.79
CA GLN A 82 35.56 -25.57 -6.13
C GLN A 82 35.54 -26.81 -5.25
N LEU A 83 34.39 -27.14 -4.66
CA LEU A 83 34.22 -28.31 -3.79
C LEU A 83 33.91 -29.61 -4.56
N GLY A 84 33.77 -29.54 -5.89
CA GLY A 84 33.46 -30.70 -6.73
C GLY A 84 32.02 -31.20 -6.61
N ASP A 85 31.08 -30.33 -6.21
CA ASP A 85 29.67 -30.69 -6.08
C ASP A 85 29.01 -30.83 -7.46
N ALA A 86 28.40 -31.98 -7.73
CA ALA A 86 27.74 -32.28 -9.00
C ALA A 86 26.59 -31.30 -9.35
N ARG A 87 26.02 -30.61 -8.35
CA ARG A 87 24.98 -29.58 -8.57
C ARG A 87 25.46 -28.43 -9.45
N VAL A 88 26.77 -28.18 -9.56
CA VAL A 88 27.36 -27.11 -10.40
C VAL A 88 27.08 -27.28 -11.90
N HIS A 89 26.79 -28.50 -12.34
CA HIS A 89 26.56 -28.82 -13.75
C HIS A 89 25.19 -28.32 -14.25
N ASP A 90 24.22 -28.13 -13.36
CA ASP A 90 22.93 -27.53 -13.70
C ASP A 90 22.86 -26.11 -13.11
N ILE A 91 22.90 -25.11 -14.00
CA ILE A 91 22.89 -23.70 -13.63
C ILE A 91 21.57 -23.27 -12.97
N SER A 92 20.47 -23.99 -13.25
CA SER A 92 19.14 -23.71 -12.71
C SER A 92 19.10 -23.80 -11.19
N ASN A 93 19.99 -24.60 -10.59
CA ASN A 93 20.15 -24.71 -9.14
C ASN A 93 20.57 -23.40 -8.46
N TYR A 94 21.11 -22.44 -9.22
CA TYR A 94 21.61 -21.16 -8.73
C TYR A 94 20.74 -19.99 -9.17
N ILE A 95 19.58 -20.28 -9.78
CA ILE A 95 18.60 -19.26 -10.17
C ILE A 95 17.50 -19.22 -9.13
N ARG A 96 17.43 -18.09 -8.43
CA ARG A 96 16.32 -17.79 -7.54
C ARG A 96 15.25 -17.05 -8.32
N ARG A 97 14.05 -17.63 -8.39
CA ARG A 97 12.90 -17.03 -9.08
C ARG A 97 12.44 -15.76 -8.35
N GLY A 98 12.19 -14.70 -9.11
CA GLY A 98 11.59 -13.47 -8.62
C GLY A 98 10.06 -13.51 -8.66
N LYS A 99 9.42 -12.43 -8.19
CA LYS A 99 7.95 -12.36 -8.07
C LYS A 99 7.21 -12.32 -9.41
N LEU A 100 7.79 -11.72 -10.44
CA LEU A 100 7.24 -11.78 -11.81
C LEU A 100 7.36 -13.18 -12.38
N TRP A 101 8.46 -13.90 -12.12
CA TRP A 101 8.57 -15.31 -12.50
C TRP A 101 7.47 -16.14 -11.85
N GLU A 102 7.31 -16.03 -10.52
CA GLU A 102 6.24 -16.72 -9.78
C GLU A 102 4.86 -16.41 -10.40
N ALA A 103 4.60 -15.16 -10.74
CA ALA A 103 3.32 -14.76 -11.35
C ALA A 103 3.12 -15.31 -12.76
N PHE A 104 4.16 -15.29 -13.62
CA PHE A 104 4.05 -15.74 -15.01
C PHE A 104 3.96 -17.27 -15.11
N THR A 105 4.58 -17.98 -14.18
CA THR A 105 4.56 -19.46 -14.16
C THR A 105 3.51 -20.05 -13.21
N SER A 106 2.67 -19.20 -12.61
CA SER A 106 1.63 -19.65 -11.69
C SER A 106 0.61 -20.55 -12.41
N PRO A 107 0.28 -21.73 -11.84
CA PRO A 107 -0.68 -22.66 -12.46
C PRO A 107 -2.12 -22.17 -12.39
N ARG A 108 -2.42 -21.24 -11.48
CA ARG A 108 -3.71 -20.53 -11.39
C ARG A 108 -3.45 -19.07 -11.65
N LEU A 109 -4.38 -18.41 -12.34
CA LEU A 109 -4.30 -17.00 -12.67
C LEU A 109 -4.13 -16.14 -11.39
N PRO A 110 -2.96 -15.51 -11.17
CA PRO A 110 -2.73 -14.78 -9.95
C PRO A 110 -3.13 -13.31 -10.06
N VAL A 111 -3.36 -12.70 -8.89
CA VAL A 111 -3.26 -11.26 -8.71
C VAL A 111 -1.82 -10.95 -8.29
N LEU A 112 -1.12 -10.15 -9.09
CA LEU A 112 0.22 -9.66 -8.77
C LEU A 112 0.11 -8.24 -8.22
N LEU A 113 0.50 -8.05 -6.96
CA LEU A 113 0.65 -6.75 -6.34
C LEU A 113 2.11 -6.30 -6.41
N ILE A 114 2.36 -5.17 -7.07
CA ILE A 114 3.62 -4.42 -7.00
C ILE A 114 3.37 -3.23 -6.05
N ASP A 115 3.76 -3.40 -4.79
CA ASP A 115 3.43 -2.43 -3.74
C ASP A 115 4.53 -1.35 -3.62
N GLU A 116 4.10 -0.09 -3.52
CA GLU A 116 4.95 1.08 -3.30
C GLU A 116 6.05 1.27 -4.37
N ILE A 117 5.64 1.20 -5.64
CA ILE A 117 6.56 1.24 -6.80
C ILE A 117 7.47 2.48 -6.83
N ASP A 118 7.03 3.57 -6.21
CA ASP A 118 7.76 4.84 -6.10
C ASP A 118 8.89 4.86 -5.06
N LYS A 119 9.04 3.79 -4.25
CA LYS A 119 10.16 3.69 -3.30
C LYS A 119 11.50 3.42 -3.95
N ALA A 120 11.51 2.66 -5.05
CA ALA A 120 12.73 2.33 -5.77
C ALA A 120 13.31 3.54 -6.52
N ASP A 121 14.41 3.30 -7.25
CA ASP A 121 15.01 4.27 -8.14
C ASP A 121 14.03 4.76 -9.23
N ILE A 122 14.25 5.97 -9.75
CA ILE A 122 13.37 6.58 -10.77
C ILE A 122 13.33 5.78 -12.08
N GLU A 123 14.37 4.99 -12.37
CA GLU A 123 14.45 4.11 -13.55
C GLU A 123 13.61 2.84 -13.39
N PHE A 124 13.38 2.40 -12.15
CA PHE A 124 12.74 1.11 -11.83
C PHE A 124 11.40 0.85 -12.54
N PRO A 125 10.43 1.80 -12.59
CA PRO A 125 9.17 1.57 -13.28
C PRO A 125 9.35 1.33 -14.78
N ASN A 126 10.27 2.07 -15.42
CA ASN A 126 10.53 1.93 -16.85
C ASN A 126 11.21 0.60 -17.18
N ASP A 127 12.12 0.15 -16.30
CA ASP A 127 12.83 -1.12 -16.44
C ASP A 127 11.92 -2.35 -16.35
N LEU A 128 10.67 -2.20 -15.88
CA LEU A 128 9.66 -3.28 -15.84
C LEU A 128 8.67 -3.24 -17.00
N LEU A 129 8.71 -2.20 -17.84
CA LEU A 129 7.67 -1.97 -18.83
C LEU A 129 7.63 -3.07 -19.89
N GLN A 130 8.78 -3.53 -20.35
CA GLN A 130 8.85 -4.53 -21.39
C GLN A 130 8.25 -5.85 -20.92
N GLU A 131 8.58 -6.27 -19.70
CA GLU A 131 8.17 -7.53 -19.10
C GLU A 131 6.68 -7.50 -18.75
N LEU A 132 6.16 -6.37 -18.24
CA LEU A 132 4.73 -6.20 -17.99
C LEU A 132 3.90 -6.06 -19.29
N ASP A 133 4.45 -5.47 -20.34
CA ASP A 133 3.76 -5.35 -21.64
C ASP A 133 3.73 -6.69 -22.39
N ARG A 134 4.84 -7.43 -22.41
CA ARG A 134 4.93 -8.70 -23.13
C ARG A 134 4.48 -9.90 -22.30
N MET A 135 4.47 -9.77 -20.98
CA MET A 135 4.28 -10.87 -20.02
C MET A 135 5.29 -12.00 -20.25
N GLU A 136 6.52 -11.63 -20.61
CA GLU A 136 7.63 -12.56 -20.81
C GLU A 136 8.97 -11.89 -20.52
N PHE A 137 9.97 -12.67 -20.15
CA PHE A 137 11.37 -12.24 -20.01
C PHE A 137 12.33 -13.38 -20.33
N HIS A 138 13.58 -13.04 -20.66
CA HIS A 138 14.62 -14.01 -20.98
C HIS A 138 15.57 -14.22 -19.80
N VAL A 139 15.95 -15.47 -19.57
CA VAL A 139 16.87 -15.90 -18.52
C VAL A 139 18.17 -16.25 -19.19
N TYR A 140 19.16 -15.36 -19.10
CA TYR A 140 20.39 -15.46 -19.88
C TYR A 140 21.23 -16.67 -19.52
N GLU A 141 21.21 -17.06 -18.24
CA GLU A 141 21.96 -18.17 -17.68
C GLU A 141 21.50 -19.53 -18.23
N THR A 142 20.19 -19.73 -18.37
CA THR A 142 19.62 -20.99 -18.89
C THR A 142 19.29 -20.93 -20.38
N GLY A 143 19.21 -19.73 -20.97
CA GLY A 143 18.67 -19.52 -22.31
C GLY A 143 17.15 -19.67 -22.41
N GLU A 144 16.45 -19.77 -21.27
CA GLU A 144 15.00 -19.94 -21.22
C GLU A 144 14.28 -18.61 -21.40
N THR A 145 13.17 -18.61 -22.13
CA THR A 145 12.20 -17.48 -22.10
C THR A 145 11.03 -17.89 -21.22
N VAL A 146 10.86 -17.19 -20.11
CA VAL A 146 9.72 -17.36 -19.21
C VAL A 146 8.58 -16.50 -19.73
N LYS A 147 7.45 -17.12 -20.05
CA LYS A 147 6.27 -16.44 -20.58
C LYS A 147 5.02 -16.81 -19.78
N ALA A 148 4.20 -15.82 -19.47
CA ALA A 148 2.93 -16.05 -18.82
C ALA A 148 1.97 -16.78 -19.76
N ALA A 149 1.46 -17.93 -19.32
CA ALA A 149 0.40 -18.64 -20.03
C ALA A 149 -0.89 -17.80 -20.04
N ASP A 150 -1.24 -17.27 -18.87
CA ASP A 150 -2.34 -16.32 -18.68
C ASP A 150 -1.80 -15.01 -18.10
N ARG A 151 -2.24 -13.87 -18.65
CA ARG A 151 -1.79 -12.56 -18.18
C ARG A 151 -2.32 -12.31 -16.76
N PRO A 152 -1.45 -12.15 -15.74
CA PRO A 152 -1.88 -11.92 -14.37
C PRO A 152 -2.69 -10.62 -14.24
N VAL A 153 -3.52 -10.54 -13.21
CA VAL A 153 -4.16 -9.27 -12.83
C VAL A 153 -3.11 -8.46 -12.07
N VAL A 154 -2.58 -7.39 -12.67
CA VAL A 154 -1.51 -6.60 -12.07
C VAL A 154 -2.10 -5.37 -11.38
N ILE A 155 -1.87 -5.26 -10.07
CA ILE A 155 -2.19 -4.09 -9.25
C ILE A 155 -0.86 -3.46 -8.82
N ILE A 156 -0.73 -2.15 -9.03
CA ILE A 156 0.47 -1.38 -8.73
C ILE A 156 0.06 -0.25 -7.81
N THR A 157 0.74 -0.07 -6.68
CA THR A 157 0.41 1.02 -5.75
C THR A 157 1.55 2.03 -5.69
N SER A 158 1.19 3.29 -5.39
CA SER A 158 2.17 4.35 -5.11
C SER A 158 1.60 5.29 -4.04
N ASN A 159 2.48 5.73 -3.13
CA ASN A 159 2.16 6.71 -2.09
C ASN A 159 2.30 8.15 -2.60
N ASN A 160 2.61 8.32 -3.88
CA ASN A 160 2.92 9.59 -4.51
C ASN A 160 4.13 10.29 -3.85
N GLU A 161 5.11 9.52 -3.41
CA GLU A 161 6.38 10.02 -2.84
C GLU A 161 7.31 10.55 -3.93
N LYS A 162 7.30 9.89 -5.10
CA LYS A 162 8.03 10.29 -6.32
C LYS A 162 7.08 10.31 -7.50
N GLU A 163 7.35 11.20 -8.45
CA GLU A 163 6.63 11.21 -9.72
C GLU A 163 7.02 9.98 -10.56
N LEU A 164 6.01 9.32 -11.13
CA LEU A 164 6.22 8.17 -12.00
C LEU A 164 6.31 8.65 -13.45
N PRO A 165 7.20 8.07 -14.28
CA PRO A 165 7.36 8.48 -15.67
C PRO A 165 6.05 8.34 -16.49
N ASP A 166 5.80 9.31 -17.37
CA ASP A 166 4.66 9.30 -18.30
C ASP A 166 4.52 8.01 -19.11
N ALA A 167 5.65 7.45 -19.55
CA ALA A 167 5.69 6.20 -20.32
C ALA A 167 5.10 5.02 -19.54
N PHE A 168 5.25 5.03 -18.21
CA PHE A 168 4.68 4.06 -17.30
C PHE A 168 3.19 4.29 -17.09
N LEU A 169 2.80 5.55 -16.84
CA LEU A 169 1.40 5.94 -16.63
C LEU A 169 0.51 5.57 -17.82
N ARG A 170 0.97 5.81 -19.06
CA ARG A 170 0.18 5.53 -20.28
C ARG A 170 -0.15 4.05 -20.49
N ARG A 171 0.62 3.15 -19.89
CA ARG A 171 0.43 1.69 -20.01
C ARG A 171 -0.53 1.13 -18.96
N CYS A 172 -0.73 1.85 -17.87
CA CYS A 172 -1.62 1.46 -16.78
C CYS A 172 -2.99 2.14 -16.91
N PHE A 173 -4.04 1.48 -16.41
CA PHE A 173 -5.18 2.24 -15.92
C PHE A 173 -4.78 2.97 -14.65
N PHE A 174 -5.31 4.18 -14.48
CA PHE A 174 -4.97 5.03 -13.36
C PHE A 174 -6.20 5.27 -12.51
N HIS A 175 -6.05 5.11 -11.19
CA HIS A 175 -7.04 5.51 -10.22
C HIS A 175 -6.38 6.19 -9.02
N TYR A 176 -6.92 7.33 -8.61
CA TYR A 176 -6.49 8.03 -7.40
C TYR A 176 -7.53 7.80 -6.29
N ILE A 177 -7.13 7.10 -5.23
CA ILE A 177 -7.92 6.94 -4.02
C ILE A 177 -7.76 8.19 -3.18
N GLN A 178 -8.84 8.97 -3.14
CA GLN A 178 -8.93 10.12 -2.24
C GLN A 178 -8.89 9.66 -0.79
N PHE A 179 -8.33 10.50 0.07
CA PHE A 179 -8.41 10.26 1.50
C PHE A 179 -9.90 10.25 1.93
N PRO A 180 -10.36 9.26 2.72
CA PRO A 180 -11.78 9.12 3.04
C PRO A 180 -12.36 10.40 3.64
N ASP A 181 -13.59 10.75 3.25
CA ASP A 181 -14.38 11.76 3.93
C ASP A 181 -14.97 11.22 5.24
N ARG A 182 -15.67 12.07 6.00
CA ARG A 182 -16.23 11.70 7.31
C ARG A 182 -17.18 10.51 7.23
N GLU A 183 -18.01 10.45 6.19
CA GLU A 183 -19.00 9.37 6.00
C GLU A 183 -18.30 8.04 5.68
N THR A 184 -17.35 8.07 4.75
CA THR A 184 -16.55 6.89 4.38
C THR A 184 -15.70 6.43 5.55
N MET A 185 -15.10 7.36 6.30
CA MET A 185 -14.30 7.04 7.48
C MET A 185 -15.13 6.40 8.59
N GLN A 186 -16.37 6.88 8.81
CA GLN A 186 -17.31 6.24 9.73
C GLN A 186 -17.60 4.79 9.30
N ALA A 187 -17.87 4.56 8.02
CA ALA A 187 -18.11 3.20 7.50
C ALA A 187 -16.88 2.29 7.70
N ILE A 188 -15.66 2.81 7.50
CA ILE A 188 -14.42 2.09 7.78
C ILE A 188 -14.32 1.73 9.27
N ILE A 189 -14.64 2.67 10.16
CA ILE A 189 -14.60 2.44 11.61
C ILE A 189 -15.62 1.38 12.03
N ASP A 190 -16.83 1.41 11.48
CA ASP A 190 -17.90 0.48 11.83
C ASP A 190 -17.54 -0.98 11.51
N VAL A 191 -16.76 -1.20 10.43
CA VAL A 191 -16.21 -2.52 10.08
C VAL A 191 -15.15 -2.97 11.09
N HIS A 192 -14.27 -2.06 11.52
CA HIS A 192 -13.14 -2.41 12.40
C HIS A 192 -13.52 -2.48 13.89
N PHE A 193 -14.55 -1.74 14.32
CA PHE A 193 -15.01 -1.67 15.70
C PHE A 193 -16.54 -1.86 15.79
N PRO A 194 -17.05 -3.08 15.58
CA PRO A 194 -18.47 -3.36 15.69
C PRO A 194 -19.00 -2.98 17.08
N GLY A 195 -20.02 -2.12 17.14
CA GLY A 195 -20.65 -1.72 18.40
C GLY A 195 -19.96 -0.60 19.18
N ILE A 196 -18.97 0.08 18.59
CA ILE A 196 -18.36 1.27 19.20
C ILE A 196 -19.40 2.38 19.45
N GLN A 197 -19.23 3.13 20.54
CA GLN A 197 -20.15 4.22 20.88
C GLN A 197 -20.08 5.32 19.81
N LYS A 198 -21.21 5.62 19.16
CA LYS A 198 -21.29 6.62 18.08
C LYS A 198 -20.79 8.01 18.50
N ILE A 199 -21.03 8.39 19.76
CA ILE A 199 -20.57 9.67 20.32
C ILE A 199 -19.03 9.72 20.36
N LEU A 200 -18.38 8.64 20.78
CA LEU A 200 -16.91 8.54 20.79
C LEU A 200 -16.35 8.70 19.38
N VAL A 201 -16.91 7.96 18.41
CA VAL A 201 -16.44 8.03 17.01
C VAL A 201 -16.63 9.42 16.43
N SER A 202 -17.80 10.03 16.61
CA SER A 202 -18.08 11.37 16.09
C SER A 202 -17.06 12.40 16.60
N ARG A 203 -16.69 12.32 17.89
CA ARG A 203 -15.69 13.21 18.50
C ARG A 203 -14.28 12.92 18.05
N ALA A 204 -13.92 11.63 17.96
CA ALA A 204 -12.63 11.23 17.42
C ALA A 204 -12.45 11.71 15.97
N LEU A 205 -13.46 11.56 15.12
CA LEU A 205 -13.45 12.06 13.75
C LEU A 205 -13.34 13.59 13.70
N GLU A 206 -14.07 14.32 14.55
CA GLU A 206 -13.94 15.78 14.67
C GLU A 206 -12.49 16.18 14.95
N ILE A 207 -11.88 15.62 15.99
CA ILE A 207 -10.48 15.90 16.35
C ILE A 207 -9.53 15.50 15.23
N PHE A 208 -9.71 14.32 14.64
CA PHE A 208 -8.84 13.78 13.59
C PHE A 208 -8.80 14.68 12.35
N TYR A 209 -9.95 15.13 11.83
CA TYR A 209 -9.98 16.03 10.67
C TYR A 209 -9.48 17.43 11.02
N ASN A 210 -9.79 17.95 12.22
CA ASN A 210 -9.23 19.22 12.67
C ASN A 210 -7.70 19.17 12.70
N VAL A 211 -7.11 18.03 13.14
CA VAL A 211 -5.66 17.83 13.10
C VAL A 211 -5.13 17.85 11.67
N ARG A 212 -5.80 17.18 10.73
CA ARG A 212 -5.40 17.14 9.30
C ARG A 212 -5.49 18.51 8.61
N GLU A 213 -6.33 19.41 9.11
CA GLU A 213 -6.54 20.76 8.59
C GLU A 213 -5.50 21.78 9.09
N VAL A 214 -4.71 21.44 10.12
CA VAL A 214 -3.68 22.34 10.66
C VAL A 214 -2.65 22.72 9.58
N PRO A 215 -2.52 24.01 9.23
CA PRO A 215 -1.54 24.45 8.24
C PRO A 215 -0.11 24.18 8.71
N GLY A 216 0.74 23.72 7.79
CA GLY A 216 2.16 23.45 8.07
C GLY A 216 2.43 22.09 8.71
N LEU A 217 1.41 21.26 8.91
CA LEU A 217 1.59 19.88 9.34
C LEU A 217 2.38 19.10 8.28
N LYS A 218 3.53 18.54 8.67
CA LYS A 218 4.39 17.80 7.74
C LYS A 218 3.80 16.44 7.40
N LYS A 219 3.33 15.71 8.42
CA LYS A 219 2.73 14.39 8.22
C LYS A 219 1.29 14.39 8.72
N LYS A 220 0.35 14.43 7.78
CA LYS A 220 -1.08 14.30 8.09
C LYS A 220 -1.36 12.89 8.61
N PRO A 221 -2.13 12.74 9.71
CA PRO A 221 -2.47 11.44 10.23
C PRO A 221 -3.35 10.67 9.25
N SER A 222 -3.07 9.39 9.07
CA SER A 222 -3.70 8.44 8.15
C SER A 222 -4.85 7.69 8.82
N THR A 223 -5.61 6.93 8.02
CA THR A 223 -6.66 6.03 8.53
C THR A 223 -6.11 5.05 9.57
N SER A 224 -4.92 4.46 9.35
CA SER A 224 -4.30 3.54 10.31
C SER A 224 -4.01 4.21 11.66
N GLU A 225 -3.49 5.43 11.65
CA GLU A 225 -3.23 6.21 12.87
C GLU A 225 -4.53 6.55 13.62
N LEU A 226 -5.64 6.81 12.91
CA LEU A 226 -6.97 6.97 13.52
C LEU A 226 -7.47 5.67 14.16
N LEU A 227 -7.39 4.54 13.46
CA LEU A 227 -7.84 3.25 13.99
C LEU A 227 -7.04 2.85 15.24
N ASP A 228 -5.72 3.06 15.23
CA ASP A 228 -4.89 2.78 16.39
C ASP A 228 -5.16 3.75 17.56
N TRP A 229 -5.46 5.02 17.26
CA TRP A 229 -5.89 5.96 18.30
C TRP A 229 -7.23 5.55 18.93
N LEU A 230 -8.20 5.10 18.13
CA LEU A 230 -9.46 4.56 18.64
C LEU A 230 -9.26 3.32 19.52
N LYS A 231 -8.38 2.38 19.13
CA LYS A 231 -8.02 1.22 19.96
C LYS A 231 -7.49 1.66 21.32
N LEU A 232 -6.60 2.65 21.34
CA LEU A 232 -6.01 3.17 22.57
C LEU A 232 -7.05 3.85 23.47
N LEU A 233 -7.95 4.65 22.89
CA LEU A 233 -9.04 5.28 23.64
C LEU A 233 -9.97 4.23 24.30
N LEU A 234 -10.23 3.13 23.60
CA LEU A 234 -11.03 2.02 24.14
C LEU A 234 -10.29 1.22 25.21
N ALA A 235 -8.98 1.01 25.05
CA ALA A 235 -8.17 0.24 25.99
C ALA A 235 -7.98 0.96 27.34
N GLU A 236 -7.90 2.29 27.33
CA GLU A 236 -7.74 3.13 28.52
C GLU A 236 -9.06 3.45 29.24
N ASP A 237 -10.20 2.92 28.75
CA ASP A 237 -11.57 3.23 29.21
C ASP A 237 -11.78 4.75 29.44
N MET A 238 -11.25 5.54 28.49
CA MET A 238 -11.17 6.98 28.64
C MET A 238 -12.57 7.59 28.72
N PRO A 239 -12.90 8.32 29.80
CA PRO A 239 -14.24 8.85 29.94
C PRO A 239 -14.47 9.93 28.87
N LEU A 240 -15.70 9.93 28.32
CA LEU A 240 -16.08 10.78 27.18
C LEU A 240 -15.87 12.27 27.46
N ASP A 241 -15.89 12.67 28.73
CA ASP A 241 -15.65 14.03 29.21
C ASP A 241 -14.24 14.55 28.87
N VAL A 242 -13.23 13.67 28.79
CA VAL A 242 -11.86 14.05 28.42
C VAL A 242 -11.76 14.45 26.95
N LEU A 243 -12.60 13.86 26.08
CA LEU A 243 -12.74 14.28 24.68
C LEU A 243 -13.70 15.47 24.52
N GLN A 244 -14.56 15.73 25.51
CA GLN A 244 -15.55 16.82 25.49
C GLN A 244 -15.02 18.14 26.06
N SER A 245 -13.95 18.14 26.86
CA SER A 245 -13.47 19.37 27.48
C SER A 245 -12.94 20.33 26.42
N GLN A 246 -13.77 21.32 26.03
CA GLN A 246 -13.41 22.52 25.23
C GLN A 246 -12.46 23.46 25.99
N ASP A 247 -11.73 22.96 26.98
CA ASP A 247 -10.75 23.74 27.69
C ASP A 247 -9.66 24.08 26.67
N ALA A 248 -9.54 25.34 26.27
CA ALA A 248 -8.45 25.84 25.42
C ALA A 248 -7.06 25.49 25.99
N ARG A 249 -7.02 25.06 27.27
CA ARG A 249 -5.88 24.48 27.96
C ARG A 249 -5.51 23.05 27.50
N LYS A 250 -6.35 22.30 26.79
CA LYS A 250 -6.09 20.93 26.29
C LYS A 250 -6.19 20.83 24.76
N ALA A 251 -5.65 21.81 24.02
CA ALA A 251 -5.69 21.80 22.55
C ALA A 251 -4.92 20.62 21.89
N ILE A 252 -4.25 19.78 22.67
CA ILE A 252 -3.57 18.57 22.20
C ILE A 252 -4.49 17.37 22.49
N PRO A 253 -4.83 16.55 21.47
CA PRO A 253 -5.61 15.34 21.68
C PRO A 253 -5.00 14.42 22.75
N PRO A 254 -5.81 13.74 23.58
CA PRO A 254 -5.28 12.72 24.46
C PRO A 254 -4.59 11.64 23.63
N LEU A 255 -3.47 11.12 24.12
CA LEU A 255 -2.68 10.11 23.40
C LEU A 255 -2.29 10.56 21.98
N HIS A 256 -2.06 11.86 21.76
CA HIS A 256 -1.72 12.44 20.45
C HIS A 256 -0.52 11.76 19.76
N GLY A 257 0.38 11.08 20.48
CA GLY A 257 1.45 10.27 19.87
C GLY A 257 0.95 9.12 18.98
N ALA A 258 -0.34 8.75 19.08
CA ALA A 258 -1.01 7.87 18.14
C ALA A 258 -1.25 8.53 16.78
N LEU A 259 -1.62 9.82 16.77
CA LEU A 259 -1.96 10.60 15.58
C LEU A 259 -0.73 11.33 14.99
N LEU A 260 0.07 11.98 15.83
CA LEU A 260 1.22 12.78 15.44
C LEU A 260 2.49 11.94 15.58
N LYS A 261 3.13 11.64 14.44
CA LYS A 261 4.37 10.83 14.39
C LYS A 261 5.64 11.64 14.12
N ASN A 262 5.57 12.96 14.21
CA ASN A 262 6.70 13.85 13.94
C ASN A 262 6.85 14.86 15.10
N GLU A 263 8.06 14.98 15.64
CA GLU A 263 8.37 15.89 16.75
C GLU A 263 8.05 17.35 16.43
N GLN A 264 8.30 17.78 15.19
CA GLN A 264 8.01 19.16 14.77
C GLN A 264 6.50 19.42 14.70
N ASP A 265 5.71 18.41 14.32
CA ASP A 265 4.26 18.48 14.32
C ASP A 265 3.73 18.54 15.76
N VAL A 266 4.32 17.77 16.68
CA VAL A 266 4.00 17.86 18.13
C VAL A 266 4.33 19.26 18.67
N MET A 267 5.53 19.78 18.42
CA MET A 267 5.93 21.13 18.84
C MET A 267 5.07 22.24 18.21
N LEU A 268 4.54 22.03 17.00
CA LEU A 268 3.60 22.95 16.36
C LEU A 268 2.29 22.99 17.13
N PHE A 269 1.72 21.82 17.47
CA PHE A 269 0.51 21.72 18.28
C PHE A 269 0.68 22.32 19.67
N GLU A 270 1.81 22.08 20.34
CA GLU A 270 2.12 22.68 21.64
C GLU A 270 2.18 24.21 21.56
N ARG A 271 2.78 24.77 20.49
CA ARG A 271 2.82 26.21 20.26
C ARG A 271 1.43 26.80 20.01
N LEU A 272 0.62 26.15 19.17
CA LEU A 272 -0.76 26.58 18.88
C LEU A 272 -1.61 26.55 20.16
N ALA A 273 -1.48 25.49 20.96
CA ALA A 273 -2.11 25.37 22.27
C ALA A 273 -1.71 26.52 23.21
N PHE A 274 -0.42 26.85 23.27
CA PHE A 274 0.08 27.93 24.11
C PHE A 274 -0.40 29.32 23.66
N MET A 275 -0.47 29.58 22.34
CA MET A 275 -0.98 30.85 21.81
C MET A 275 -2.47 31.03 22.09
N SER A 276 -3.28 29.97 21.93
CA SER A 276 -4.70 29.99 22.25
C SER A 276 -4.96 30.27 23.74
N ARG A 277 -4.10 29.77 24.64
CA ARG A 277 -4.16 30.06 26.09
C ARG A 277 -3.86 31.50 26.48
N ARG A 278 -3.17 32.28 25.63
CA ARG A 278 -2.81 33.68 25.92
C ARG A 278 -3.78 34.70 25.32
N GLY A 279 -4.62 34.29 24.37
CA GLY A 279 -5.53 35.15 23.63
C GLY A 279 -7.01 35.09 24.06
N GLY A 280 -7.34 34.30 25.09
CA GLY A 280 -8.64 34.27 25.75
C GLY A 280 -8.54 34.76 27.18
#